data_AF-A0A6L7QI29-F1
#
_entry.id   AF-A0A6L7QI29-F1
#
_cell.length_a   1.000
_cell.length_b   1.000
_cell.length_c   1.000
_cell.angle_alpha   90.00
_cell.angle_beta   90.00
_cell.angle_gamma   90.00
#
_symmetry.space_group_name_H-M   'P 1'
#
loop_
_entity.id
_entity.type
_entity.pdbx_description
1 polymer ?
#
loop_
_entity_poly.entity_id
_entity_poly.type
_entity_poly.pdbx_seq_one_letter_code
_entity_poly.pdbx_strand_id
1 'polypeptide(L)'
;TRADNIEAVRCAGVLVCLKADVDTIFARVKRRSNRPLLAGLDPQAQRAKIESLLRERAPYYDQAHIELYTTQAQTPEDTAGQLLALLESYAKN
;
A
#
# COMPACT_ATOMS: atom_id res chain seq x y z
N THR A 1 6.78 -5.66 -11.57
CA THR A 1 5.91 -6.72 -11.02
C THR A 1 5.43 -7.57 -12.18
N ARG A 2 5.47 -8.90 -12.11
CA ARG A 2 4.93 -9.75 -13.20
C ARG A 2 3.41 -9.75 -13.09
N ALA A 3 2.70 -9.51 -14.19
CA ALA A 3 1.23 -9.49 -14.22
C ALA A 3 0.63 -10.81 -13.70
N ASP A 4 1.30 -11.93 -14.02
CA ASP A 4 0.95 -13.28 -13.59
C ASP A 4 0.76 -13.40 -12.06
N ASN A 5 1.52 -12.62 -11.27
CA ASN A 5 1.39 -12.66 -9.80
C ASN A 5 0.07 -12.05 -9.32
N ILE A 6 -0.40 -10.99 -9.99
CA ILE A 6 -1.64 -10.31 -9.59
C ILE A 6 -2.82 -11.19 -9.93
N GLU A 7 -2.83 -11.77 -11.12
CA GLU A 7 -3.87 -12.70 -11.55
C GLU A 7 -3.92 -13.93 -10.64
N ALA A 8 -2.76 -14.54 -10.32
CA ALA A 8 -2.71 -15.67 -9.40
C ALA A 8 -3.30 -15.34 -8.02
N VAL A 9 -2.98 -14.17 -7.45
CA VAL A 9 -3.54 -13.76 -6.15
C VAL A 9 -5.04 -13.50 -6.25
N ARG A 10 -5.50 -12.85 -7.33
CA ARG A 10 -6.92 -12.54 -7.54
C ARG A 10 -7.77 -13.79 -7.74
N CYS A 11 -7.25 -14.81 -8.42
CA CYS A 11 -7.95 -16.08 -8.59
C CYS A 11 -7.99 -16.92 -7.32
N ALA A 12 -7.00 -16.78 -6.42
CA ALA A 12 -6.89 -17.59 -5.21
C ALA A 12 -7.50 -16.95 -3.96
N GLY A 13 -7.84 -15.66 -3.98
CA GLY A 13 -8.39 -14.97 -2.82
C GLY A 13 -8.66 -13.48 -3.03
N VAL A 14 -8.74 -12.74 -1.93
CA VAL A 14 -9.05 -11.30 -1.94
C VAL A 14 -7.75 -10.50 -2.00
N LEU A 15 -7.49 -9.83 -3.12
CA LEU A 15 -6.39 -8.88 -3.25
C LEU A 15 -6.78 -7.54 -2.62
N VAL A 16 -6.02 -7.12 -1.61
CA VAL A 16 -6.24 -5.87 -0.86
C VAL A 16 -5.08 -4.90 -1.09
N CYS A 17 -5.39 -3.65 -1.43
CA CYS A 17 -4.41 -2.57 -1.50
C CYS A 17 -4.56 -1.61 -0.31
N LEU A 18 -3.52 -1.51 0.53
CA LEU A 18 -3.44 -0.47 1.57
C LEU A 18 -2.83 0.80 0.97
N LYS A 19 -3.66 1.80 0.74
CA LYS A 19 -3.27 3.11 0.19
C LYS A 19 -2.89 4.07 1.31
N ALA A 20 -1.98 4.98 1.02
CA ALA A 20 -1.57 6.06 1.91
C ALA A 20 -0.95 7.18 1.05
N ASP A 21 -1.06 8.42 1.52
CA ASP A 21 -0.39 9.55 0.85
C ASP A 21 1.15 9.47 0.98
N VAL A 22 1.84 10.24 0.14
CA VAL A 22 3.31 10.27 0.07
C VAL A 22 3.94 10.64 1.41
N ASP A 23 3.37 11.60 2.15
CA ASP A 23 3.90 12.06 3.42
C ASP A 23 3.72 11.01 4.53
N THR A 24 2.58 10.33 4.53
CA THR A 24 2.28 9.20 5.40
C THR A 24 3.27 8.06 5.13
N ILE A 25 3.52 7.71 3.87
CA ILE A 25 4.50 6.68 3.52
C ILE A 25 5.89 7.11 3.96
N PHE A 26 6.29 8.35 3.63
CA PHE A 26 7.58 8.92 4.00
C PHE A 26 7.83 8.87 5.51
N ALA A 27 6.87 9.33 6.31
CA ALA A 27 6.97 9.33 7.77
C ALA A 27 7.09 7.91 8.36
N ARG A 28 6.42 6.91 7.76
CA ARG A 28 6.53 5.50 8.17
C ARG A 28 7.89 4.90 7.81
N VAL A 29 8.38 5.12 6.59
CA VAL A 29 9.62 4.50 6.11
C VAL A 29 10.87 5.14 6.72
N LYS A 30 10.84 6.43 7.05
CA LYS A 30 11.97 7.13 7.70
C LYS A 30 12.34 6.53 9.06
N ARG A 31 11.39 5.87 9.75
CA ARG A 31 11.62 5.26 11.08
C ARG A 31 12.59 4.07 11.05
N ARG A 32 12.87 3.46 9.88
CA ARG A 32 13.79 2.33 9.77
C ARG A 32 14.75 2.50 8.59
N SER A 33 16.04 2.36 8.86
CA SER A 33 17.14 2.57 7.91
C SER A 33 17.34 1.43 6.89
N ASN A 34 16.64 0.29 7.03
CA ASN A 34 16.81 -0.86 6.13
C ASN A 34 15.92 -0.78 4.87
N ARG A 35 16.04 0.30 4.10
CA ARG A 35 15.26 0.54 2.87
C ARG A 35 16.19 0.83 1.68
N PRO A 36 16.70 -0.19 0.97
CA PRO A 36 17.69 -0.02 -0.09
C PRO A 36 17.26 0.96 -1.20
N LEU A 37 15.98 0.96 -1.56
CA LEU A 37 15.42 1.86 -2.60
C LEU A 37 15.41 3.35 -2.20
N LEU A 38 15.55 3.66 -0.92
CA LEU A 38 15.52 5.03 -0.36
C LEU A 38 16.83 5.40 0.36
N ALA A 39 17.80 4.48 0.40
CA ALA A 39 19.05 4.64 1.10
C ALA A 39 19.95 5.68 0.40
N GLY A 40 20.67 6.49 1.18
CA GLY A 40 21.59 7.51 0.65
C GLY A 40 20.91 8.72 -0.01
N LEU A 41 19.58 8.78 -0.05
CA LEU A 41 18.83 9.92 -0.56
C LEU A 41 18.51 10.92 0.55
N ASP A 42 18.52 12.20 0.22
CA ASP A 42 18.01 13.25 1.11
C ASP A 42 16.47 13.18 1.24
N PRO A 43 15.86 13.87 2.23
CA PRO A 43 14.40 13.82 2.46
C PRO A 43 13.53 14.23 1.27
N GLN A 44 14.00 15.11 0.39
CA GLN A 44 13.25 15.56 -0.78
C GLN A 44 13.34 14.51 -1.88
N ALA A 45 14.54 13.99 -2.15
CA ALA A 45 14.77 12.90 -3.08
C ALA A 45 14.04 11.61 -2.66
N GLN A 46 13.94 11.32 -1.36
CA GLN A 46 13.14 10.21 -0.84
C GLN A 46 11.65 10.35 -1.16
N ARG A 47 11.07 11.55 -0.99
CA ARG A 47 9.66 11.80 -1.35
C ARG A 47 9.41 11.67 -2.85
N ALA A 48 10.26 12.28 -3.67
CA ALA A 48 10.17 12.17 -5.12
C ALA A 48 10.29 10.70 -5.58
N LYS A 49 11.16 9.91 -4.92
CA LYS A 49 11.27 8.47 -5.18
C LYS A 49 10.02 7.70 -4.79
N ILE A 50 9.41 7.99 -3.64
CA ILE A 50 8.13 7.38 -3.22
C ILE A 50 7.04 7.70 -4.24
N GLU A 51 6.89 8.97 -4.63
CA GLU A 51 5.89 9.40 -5.61
C GLU A 51 6.06 8.70 -6.96
N SER A 52 7.31 8.65 -7.46
CA SER A 52 7.65 7.94 -8.70
C SER A 52 7.28 6.45 -8.61
N LEU A 53 7.61 5.79 -7.50
CA LEU A 53 7.27 4.38 -7.29
C LEU A 53 5.76 4.14 -7.22
N LEU A 54 5.00 5.04 -6.59
CA LEU A 54 3.54 4.94 -6.53
C LEU A 54 2.93 5.09 -7.93
N ARG A 55 3.40 6.07 -8.72
CA ARG A 55 2.93 6.28 -10.09
C ARG A 55 3.22 5.10 -11.00
N GLU A 56 4.45 4.57 -10.93
CA GLU A 56 4.85 3.38 -11.70
C GLU A 56 3.99 2.15 -11.34
N ARG A 57 3.58 2.05 -10.07
CA ARG A 57 2.86 0.88 -9.56
C ARG A 57 1.34 1.01 -9.55
N ALA A 58 0.81 2.20 -9.79
CA ALA A 58 -0.64 2.47 -9.79
C ALA A 58 -1.42 1.47 -10.68
N PRO A 59 -0.99 1.16 -11.93
CA PRO A 59 -1.72 0.21 -12.77
C PRO A 59 -1.84 -1.20 -12.19
N TYR A 60 -0.97 -1.57 -11.25
CA TYR A 60 -1.00 -2.86 -10.56
C TYR A 60 -1.81 -2.80 -9.26
N TYR A 61 -1.70 -1.70 -8.52
CA TYR A 61 -2.42 -1.50 -7.25
C TYR A 61 -3.91 -1.30 -7.46
N ASP A 62 -4.30 -0.66 -8.55
CA ASP A 62 -5.71 -0.42 -8.91
C ASP A 62 -6.44 -1.68 -9.39
N GLN A 63 -5.75 -2.83 -9.45
CA GLN A 63 -6.35 -4.14 -9.75
C GLN A 63 -6.85 -4.87 -8.49
N ALA A 64 -6.73 -4.26 -7.31
CA ALA A 64 -7.19 -4.86 -6.06
C ALA A 64 -8.71 -4.96 -5.99
N HIS A 65 -9.22 -6.00 -5.32
CA HIS A 65 -10.65 -6.15 -5.05
C HIS A 65 -11.12 -5.13 -4.01
N ILE A 66 -10.26 -4.80 -3.04
CA ILE A 66 -10.52 -3.85 -1.98
C ILE A 66 -9.36 -2.87 -1.89
N GLU A 67 -9.71 -1.58 -1.81
CA GLU A 67 -8.77 -0.50 -1.51
C GLU A 67 -9.11 0.09 -0.14
N LEU A 68 -8.10 0.19 0.73
CA LEU A 68 -8.26 0.78 2.06
C LEU A 68 -7.23 1.88 2.25
N TYR A 69 -7.69 3.11 2.46
CA TYR A 69 -6.83 4.24 2.76
C TYR A 69 -6.44 4.25 4.24
N THR A 70 -5.14 4.38 4.50
CA THR A 70 -4.54 4.39 5.83
C THR A 70 -3.85 5.71 6.09
N THR A 71 -3.92 6.18 7.33
CA THR A 71 -3.40 7.48 7.77
C THR A 71 -2.35 7.32 8.87
N GLN A 72 -1.62 8.38 9.18
CA GLN A 72 -0.66 8.37 10.30
C GLN A 72 -1.31 8.15 11.68
N ALA A 73 -2.58 8.57 11.84
CA ALA A 73 -3.28 8.49 13.12
C ALA A 73 -3.80 7.08 13.44
N GLN A 74 -3.93 6.21 12.44
CA GLN A 74 -4.44 4.86 12.62
C GLN A 74 -3.37 3.92 13.15
N THR A 75 -3.77 3.12 14.13
CA THR A 75 -2.99 1.95 14.58
C THR A 75 -3.13 0.79 13.58
N PRO A 76 -2.24 -0.20 13.63
CA PRO A 76 -2.44 -1.47 12.91
C PRO A 76 -3.78 -2.12 13.24
N GLU A 77 -4.22 -2.04 14.49
CA GLU A 77 -5.49 -2.60 14.98
C GLU A 77 -6.70 -1.88 14.35
N ASP A 78 -6.68 -0.54 14.29
CA ASP A 78 -7.74 0.24 13.61
C ASP A 78 -7.85 -0.15 12.13
N THR A 79 -6.69 -0.28 11.46
CA THR A 79 -6.62 -0.65 10.05
C THR A 79 -7.15 -2.07 9.82
N ALA A 80 -6.77 -3.00 10.70
CA ALA A 80 -7.24 -4.38 10.65
C ALA A 80 -8.76 -4.47 10.88
N GLY A 81 -9.30 -3.73 11.84
CA GLY A 81 -10.74 -3.68 12.10
C GLY A 81 -11.54 -3.14 10.91
N GLN A 82 -11.06 -2.05 10.28
CA GLN A 82 -11.67 -1.52 9.07
C GLN A 82 -11.62 -2.52 7.91
N LEU A 83 -10.50 -3.21 7.74
CA LEU A 83 -10.35 -4.23 6.71
C LEU A 83 -11.31 -5.41 6.93
N LEU A 84 -11.49 -5.86 8.17
CA LEU A 84 -12.45 -6.93 8.49
C LEU A 84 -13.88 -6.54 8.09
N ALA A 85 -14.32 -5.33 8.44
CA ALA A 85 -15.64 -4.84 8.06
C ALA A 85 -15.83 -4.76 6.52
N LEU A 86 -14.79 -4.35 5.79
CA LEU A 86 -14.80 -4.34 4.32
C LEU A 86 -14.86 -5.76 3.74
N LEU A 87 -14.11 -6.71 4.30
CA LEU A 87 -14.12 -8.11 3.87
C LEU A 87 -15.47 -8.78 4.13
N GLU A 88 -16.12 -8.52 5.26
CA GLU A 88 -17.47 -9.01 5.55
C GLU A 88 -18.50 -8.46 4.57
N SER A 89 -18.36 -7.19 4.18
CA SER A 89 -19.24 -6.56 3.19
C SER A 89 -19.00 -7.14 1.80
N TYR A 90 -17.74 -7.37 1.44
CA TYR A 90 -17.35 -7.99 0.18
C TYR A 90 -17.85 -9.44 0.05
N ALA A 91 -17.79 -10.23 1.12
CA ALA A 91 -18.23 -11.63 1.12
C ALA A 91 -19.75 -11.82 1.07
N LYS A 92 -20.54 -10.77 1.36
CA LYS A 92 -22.00 -10.78 1.29
C LYS A 92 -22.54 -10.44 -0.11
N ASN A 93 -21.68 -9.93 -0.99
CA ASN A 93 -21.98 -9.69 -2.41
C ASN A 93 -21.52 -10.88 -3.26
#